data_AF-A0A1R1DTW2-F1
#
_entry.id   AF-A0A1R1DTW2-F1
#
_cell.length_a   1.000
_cell.length_b   1.000
_cell.length_c   1.000
_cell.angle_alpha   90.00
_cell.angle_beta   90.00
_cell.angle_gamma   90.00
#
_symmetry.space_group_name_H-M   'P 1'
#
loop_
_entity.id
_entity.type
_entity.pdbx_description
1 polymer ?
#
loop_
_entity_poly.entity_id
_entity_poly.type
_entity_poly.pdbx_seq_one_letter_code
_entity_poly.pdbx_strand_id
1 'polypeptide(L)'
;MSWLTVSEVSDRVGIPPETVRRYITRHTLHLQVRKGHRSYQIAEGSIPVFVQIRSLYADGKQADEVESALVKSGRPTVITVNETQELVNESVNANMAESLAVLDSKMNAIMAMLMNVDERLKVGEQKQGAVDEDITAIREKILDVHGEVAAATERFLEIQKSQEETREQLGEIASRIETYGRRRGLFGWFKR
;
A
#
# COMPACT_ATOMS: atom_id res chain seq x y z
N MET A 1 -28.08 -41.57 14.54
CA MET A 1 -27.14 -41.18 13.46
C MET A 1 -26.09 -42.27 13.34
N SER A 2 -25.92 -42.85 12.14
CA SER A 2 -24.91 -43.88 11.90
C SER A 2 -23.55 -43.25 11.61
N TRP A 3 -22.49 -43.82 12.21
CA TRP A 3 -21.11 -43.40 12.02
C TRP A 3 -20.39 -44.47 11.20
N LEU A 4 -19.80 -44.05 10.09
CA LEU A 4 -19.13 -44.90 9.13
C LEU A 4 -17.62 -44.73 9.22
N THR A 5 -16.89 -45.83 9.07
CA THR A 5 -15.44 -45.82 8.91
C THR A 5 -15.05 -45.32 7.52
N VAL A 6 -13.78 -44.91 7.37
CA VAL A 6 -13.22 -44.53 6.06
C VAL A 6 -13.41 -45.62 5.00
N SER A 7 -13.29 -46.90 5.37
CA SER A 7 -13.47 -48.02 4.45
C SER A 7 -14.92 -48.13 3.98
N GLU A 8 -15.89 -48.01 4.88
CA GLU A 8 -17.32 -48.05 4.52
C GLU A 8 -17.72 -46.87 3.62
N VAL A 9 -17.16 -45.67 3.87
CA VAL A 9 -17.39 -44.52 2.99
C VAL A 9 -16.72 -44.71 1.63
N SER A 10 -15.52 -45.29 1.61
CA SER A 10 -14.81 -45.65 0.37
C SER A 10 -15.66 -46.57 -0.50
N ASP A 11 -16.22 -47.63 0.08
CA ASP A 11 -17.03 -48.60 -0.64
C ASP A 11 -18.35 -48.01 -1.13
N ARG A 12 -19.02 -47.19 -0.29
CA ARG A 12 -20.31 -46.56 -0.65
C ARG A 12 -20.18 -45.50 -1.74
N VAL A 13 -19.11 -44.70 -1.72
CA VAL A 13 -18.92 -43.59 -2.67
C VAL A 13 -18.07 -44.03 -3.87
N GLY A 14 -17.40 -45.18 -3.80
CA GLY A 14 -16.50 -45.68 -4.83
C GLY A 14 -15.25 -44.81 -4.98
N ILE A 15 -14.68 -44.35 -3.86
CA ILE A 15 -13.49 -43.49 -3.81
C ILE A 15 -12.42 -44.19 -2.96
N PRO A 16 -11.15 -44.27 -3.40
CA PRO A 16 -10.10 -44.91 -2.61
C PRO A 16 -9.98 -44.32 -1.20
N PRO A 17 -9.70 -45.13 -0.16
CA PRO A 17 -9.61 -44.66 1.23
C PRO A 17 -8.67 -43.47 1.44
N GLU A 18 -7.55 -43.41 0.70
CA GLU A 18 -6.62 -42.27 0.76
C GLU A 18 -7.24 -40.97 0.24
N THR A 19 -8.09 -41.05 -0.78
CA THR A 19 -8.78 -39.88 -1.32
C THR A 19 -9.89 -39.42 -0.38
N VAL A 20 -10.57 -40.36 0.30
CA VAL A 20 -11.51 -40.02 1.38
C VAL A 20 -10.79 -39.25 2.48
N ARG A 21 -9.63 -39.73 2.96
CA ARG A 21 -8.82 -38.99 3.95
C ARG A 21 -8.38 -37.62 3.44
N ARG A 22 -7.94 -37.54 2.18
CA ARG A 22 -7.56 -36.26 1.55
C ARG A 22 -8.72 -35.27 1.55
N TYR A 23 -9.93 -35.70 1.23
CA TYR A 23 -11.12 -34.83 1.24
C TYR A 23 -11.49 -34.39 2.64
N ILE A 24 -11.37 -35.28 3.64
CA ILE A 24 -11.56 -34.90 5.05
C ILE A 24 -10.60 -33.79 5.43
N THR A 25 -9.30 -33.91 5.14
CA THR A 25 -8.31 -32.89 5.50
C THR A 25 -8.51 -31.57 4.75
N ARG A 26 -8.87 -31.62 3.46
CA ARG A 26 -9.01 -30.40 2.63
C ARG A 26 -10.33 -29.66 2.84
N HIS A 27 -11.43 -30.39 3.08
CA HIS A 27 -12.78 -29.84 3.13
C HIS A 27 -13.45 -30.17 4.48
N THR A 28 -12.68 -30.09 5.57
CA THR A 28 -13.13 -30.50 6.91
C THR A 28 -14.39 -29.77 7.36
N LEU A 29 -14.52 -28.49 7.00
CA LEU A 29 -15.63 -27.62 7.42
C LEU A 29 -17.00 -28.07 6.87
N HIS A 30 -17.01 -28.88 5.82
CA HIS A 30 -18.22 -29.36 5.15
C HIS A 30 -18.58 -30.81 5.52
N LEU A 31 -17.78 -31.46 6.36
CA LEU A 31 -17.91 -32.88 6.68
C LEU A 31 -18.07 -33.08 8.19
N GLN A 32 -19.05 -33.89 8.58
CA GLN A 32 -19.22 -34.30 9.97
C GLN A 32 -18.32 -35.49 10.25
N VAL A 33 -17.12 -35.21 10.75
CA VAL A 33 -16.09 -36.22 11.03
C VAL A 33 -15.64 -36.10 12.47
N ARG A 34 -15.55 -37.24 13.17
CA ARG A 34 -14.91 -37.34 14.47
C ARG A 34 -13.68 -38.23 14.38
N LYS A 35 -12.62 -37.83 15.07
CA LYS A 35 -11.39 -38.62 15.18
C LYS A 35 -11.57 -39.60 16.34
N GLY A 36 -11.73 -40.88 16.02
CA GLY A 36 -11.60 -41.95 17.01
C GLY A 36 -10.13 -42.17 17.38
N HIS A 37 -9.88 -43.01 18.38
CA HIS A 37 -8.56 -43.26 18.96
C HIS A 37 -7.48 -43.73 17.95
N ARG A 38 -7.88 -44.18 16.74
CA ARG A 38 -6.98 -44.61 15.65
C ARG A 38 -7.53 -44.41 14.23
N SER A 39 -8.75 -43.90 14.06
CA SER A 39 -9.40 -43.80 12.74
C SER A 39 -10.45 -42.69 12.69
N TYR A 40 -10.73 -42.19 11.48
CA TYR A 40 -11.84 -41.26 11.26
C TYR A 40 -13.17 -42.01 11.24
N GLN A 41 -14.17 -41.42 11.89
CA GLN A 41 -15.56 -41.82 11.80
C GLN A 41 -16.35 -40.66 11.19
N ILE A 42 -17.12 -40.97 10.17
CA ILE A 42 -17.78 -40.03 9.27
C ILE A 42 -19.28 -40.24 9.43
N ALA A 43 -20.03 -39.17 9.68
CA ALA A 43 -21.48 -39.30 9.75
C ALA A 43 -22.05 -39.69 8.38
N GLU A 44 -23.04 -40.57 8.36
CA GLU A 44 -23.72 -41.01 7.14
C GLU A 44 -24.30 -39.82 6.33
N GLY A 45 -24.72 -38.74 7.00
CA GLY A 45 -25.17 -37.50 6.35
C GLY A 45 -24.09 -36.77 5.53
N SER A 46 -22.81 -37.13 5.69
CA SER A 46 -21.70 -36.57 4.90
C SER A 46 -21.49 -37.28 3.55
N ILE A 47 -22.12 -38.44 3.32
CA ILE A 47 -21.98 -39.21 2.07
C ILE A 47 -22.31 -38.37 0.82
N PRO A 48 -23.42 -37.60 0.78
CA PRO A 48 -23.72 -36.76 -0.39
C PRO A 48 -22.67 -35.68 -0.65
N VAL A 49 -21.97 -35.21 0.41
CA VAL A 49 -20.90 -34.22 0.28
C VAL A 49 -19.67 -34.85 -0.39
N PHE A 50 -19.30 -36.09 -0.04
CA PHE A 50 -18.22 -36.81 -0.74
C PHE A 50 -18.52 -37.01 -2.24
N VAL A 51 -19.78 -37.34 -2.58
CA VAL A 51 -20.22 -37.46 -3.98
C VAL A 51 -20.08 -36.12 -4.71
N GLN A 52 -20.50 -35.03 -4.07
CA GLN A 52 -20.40 -33.68 -4.62
C GLN A 52 -18.94 -33.26 -4.83
N ILE A 53 -18.07 -33.45 -3.83
CA ILE A 53 -16.64 -33.16 -3.93
C ILE A 53 -16.03 -33.96 -5.09
N ARG A 54 -16.35 -35.25 -5.22
CA ARG A 54 -15.88 -36.10 -6.32
C ARG A 54 -16.30 -35.54 -7.69
N SER A 55 -17.56 -35.15 -7.84
CA SER A 55 -18.06 -34.56 -9.10
C SER A 55 -17.31 -33.28 -9.45
N LEU A 56 -17.12 -32.39 -8.48
CA LEU A 56 -16.45 -31.11 -8.72
C LEU A 56 -14.99 -31.30 -9.15
N TYR A 57 -14.27 -32.26 -8.58
CA TYR A 57 -12.91 -32.60 -9.03
C TYR A 57 -12.91 -33.31 -10.40
N ALA A 58 -13.93 -34.12 -10.71
CA ALA A 58 -14.09 -34.73 -12.03
C ALA A 58 -14.35 -33.68 -13.13
N ASP A 59 -15.01 -32.58 -12.77
CA ASP A 59 -15.24 -31.42 -13.63
C ASP A 59 -13.98 -30.52 -13.80
N GLY A 60 -12.85 -30.92 -13.21
CA GLY A 60 -11.57 -30.20 -13.31
C GLY A 60 -11.41 -29.01 -12.37
N LYS A 61 -12.31 -28.83 -11.40
CA LYS A 61 -12.24 -27.71 -10.45
C LYS A 61 -11.07 -27.85 -9.47
N GLN A 62 -10.47 -26.71 -9.15
CA GLN A 62 -9.41 -26.64 -8.14
C GLN A 62 -9.98 -26.56 -6.72
N ALA A 63 -9.13 -26.79 -5.71
CA ALA A 63 -9.55 -26.89 -4.32
C ALA A 63 -10.38 -25.68 -3.82
N ASP A 64 -9.97 -24.46 -4.19
CA ASP A 64 -10.66 -23.23 -3.78
C ASP A 64 -12.05 -23.07 -4.45
N GLU A 65 -12.17 -23.54 -5.69
CA GLU A 65 -13.43 -23.55 -6.45
C GLU A 65 -14.40 -24.61 -5.93
N VAL A 66 -13.86 -25.76 -5.50
CA VAL A 66 -14.61 -26.81 -4.81
C VAL A 66 -15.18 -26.26 -3.50
N GLU A 67 -14.36 -25.59 -2.69
CA GLU A 67 -14.80 -25.00 -1.41
C GLU A 67 -15.89 -23.95 -1.63
N SER A 68 -15.69 -23.05 -2.60
CA SER A 68 -16.67 -22.04 -2.97
C SER A 68 -18.01 -22.65 -3.41
N ALA A 69 -17.98 -23.79 -4.11
CA ALA A 69 -19.17 -24.51 -4.52
C ALA A 69 -19.88 -25.21 -3.34
N LEU A 70 -19.12 -25.72 -2.37
CA LEU A 70 -19.67 -26.35 -1.17
C LEU A 70 -20.34 -25.32 -0.25
N VAL A 71 -19.72 -24.16 -0.04
CA VAL A 71 -20.32 -23.03 0.71
C VAL A 71 -21.64 -22.58 0.07
N LYS A 72 -21.67 -22.39 -1.25
CA LYS A 72 -22.89 -22.01 -1.99
C LYS A 72 -24.01 -23.05 -1.90
N SER A 73 -23.67 -24.33 -1.71
CA SER A 73 -24.66 -25.40 -1.57
C SER A 73 -25.35 -25.45 -0.19
N GLY A 74 -24.94 -24.59 0.75
CA GLY A 74 -25.78 -24.16 1.87
C GLY A 74 -26.15 -25.23 2.91
N ARG A 75 -25.42 -26.35 3.01
CA ARG A 75 -25.69 -27.35 4.04
C ARG A 75 -25.17 -26.88 5.41
N PRO A 76 -26.02 -26.72 6.44
CA PRO A 76 -25.59 -26.24 7.76
C PRO A 76 -24.70 -27.28 8.46
N THR A 77 -23.50 -26.86 8.86
CA THR A 77 -22.57 -27.66 9.66
C THR A 77 -22.92 -27.51 11.15
N VAL A 78 -23.63 -28.48 11.74
CA VAL A 78 -23.76 -28.59 13.21
C VAL A 78 -22.60 -29.43 13.74
N ILE A 79 -21.71 -28.81 14.53
CA ILE A 79 -20.63 -29.50 15.23
C ILE A 79 -21.23 -30.11 16.51
N THR A 80 -21.60 -31.39 16.47
CA THR A 80 -21.98 -32.13 17.68
C THR A 80 -20.71 -32.74 18.30
N VAL A 81 -20.22 -32.12 19.37
CA VAL A 81 -19.13 -32.63 20.20
C VAL A 81 -19.72 -33.65 21.18
N ASN A 82 -19.36 -34.93 21.05
CA ASN A 82 -19.83 -35.97 21.96
C ASN A 82 -19.06 -35.94 23.29
N GLU A 83 -19.86 -35.85 24.34
CA GLU A 83 -19.62 -36.00 25.77
C GLU A 83 -18.66 -37.15 26.14
N THR A 84 -17.50 -36.78 26.66
CA THR A 84 -16.88 -37.47 27.80
C THR A 84 -16.77 -36.43 28.93
N GLN A 85 -17.91 -36.17 29.57
CA GLN A 85 -18.04 -35.55 30.90
C GLN A 85 -17.22 -36.43 31.87
N GLU A 86 -16.24 -36.00 32.66
CA GLU A 86 -16.16 -34.81 33.50
C GLU A 86 -14.74 -34.18 33.55
N LEU A 87 -13.70 -34.85 33.04
CA LEU A 87 -12.30 -34.35 33.14
C LEU A 87 -11.89 -33.38 32.02
N VAL A 88 -12.68 -33.30 30.95
CA VAL A 88 -12.39 -32.46 29.76
C VAL A 88 -13.12 -31.11 29.82
N ASN A 89 -14.16 -31.00 30.64
CA ASN A 89 -14.98 -29.78 30.73
C ASN A 89 -14.22 -28.60 31.34
N GLU A 90 -13.29 -28.82 32.27
CA GLU A 90 -12.44 -27.73 32.80
C GLU A 90 -11.35 -27.32 31.80
N SER A 91 -10.71 -28.27 31.12
CA SER A 91 -9.59 -27.98 30.22
C SER A 91 -10.03 -27.39 28.87
N VAL A 92 -11.20 -27.74 28.34
CA VAL A 92 -11.73 -27.15 27.10
C VAL A 92 -12.34 -25.77 27.32
N ASN A 93 -13.03 -25.53 28.45
CA ASN A 93 -13.47 -24.18 28.81
C ASN A 93 -12.28 -23.25 29.08
N ALA A 94 -11.24 -23.74 29.77
CA ALA A 94 -10.02 -22.97 30.00
C ALA A 94 -9.33 -22.60 28.67
N ASN A 95 -9.17 -23.55 27.74
CA ASN A 95 -8.53 -23.29 26.44
C ASN A 95 -9.35 -22.37 25.53
N MET A 96 -10.69 -22.44 25.57
CA MET A 96 -11.58 -21.53 24.84
C MET A 96 -11.59 -20.13 25.46
N ALA A 97 -11.68 -20.02 26.78
CA ALA A 97 -11.61 -18.75 27.49
C ALA A 97 -10.25 -18.06 27.29
N GLU A 98 -9.16 -18.83 27.32
CA GLU A 98 -7.80 -18.34 27.03
C GLU A 98 -7.67 -17.90 25.57
N SER A 99 -8.19 -18.68 24.61
CA SER A 99 -8.19 -18.30 23.19
C SER A 99 -9.02 -17.04 22.92
N LEU A 100 -10.16 -16.88 23.60
CA LEU A 100 -11.00 -15.67 23.51
C LEU A 100 -10.32 -14.46 24.17
N ALA A 101 -9.66 -14.64 25.30
CA ALA A 101 -8.87 -13.58 25.94
C ALA A 101 -7.68 -13.15 25.06
N VAL A 102 -7.01 -14.11 24.41
CA VAL A 102 -5.96 -13.82 23.42
C VAL A 102 -6.54 -13.07 22.22
N LEU A 103 -7.71 -13.47 21.73
CA LEU A 103 -8.39 -12.78 20.62
C LEU A 103 -8.75 -11.34 21.00
N ASP A 104 -9.33 -11.12 22.18
CA ASP A 104 -9.68 -9.80 22.70
C ASP A 104 -8.44 -8.91 22.85
N SER A 105 -7.35 -9.46 23.40
CA SER A 105 -6.08 -8.74 23.50
C SER A 105 -5.53 -8.33 22.13
N LYS A 106 -5.63 -9.20 21.12
CA LYS A 106 -5.21 -8.91 19.74
C LYS A 106 -6.12 -7.87 19.09
N MET A 107 -7.42 -7.94 19.33
CA MET A 107 -8.40 -6.99 18.79
C MET A 107 -8.19 -5.60 19.39
N ASN A 108 -7.91 -5.51 20.69
CA ASN A 108 -7.54 -4.27 21.36
C ASN A 108 -6.21 -3.71 20.83
N ALA A 109 -5.21 -4.56 20.60
CA ALA A 109 -3.95 -4.15 19.97
C ALA A 109 -4.15 -3.63 18.54
N ILE A 110 -5.02 -4.28 17.75
CA ILE A 110 -5.37 -3.82 16.40
C ILE A 110 -6.09 -2.46 16.47
N MET A 111 -7.04 -2.26 17.38
CA MET A 111 -7.70 -0.96 17.55
C MET A 111 -6.72 0.15 17.91
N ALA A 112 -5.77 -0.12 18.81
CA ALA A 112 -4.72 0.84 19.17
C ALA A 112 -3.82 1.18 17.97
N MET A 113 -3.45 0.18 17.14
CA MET A 113 -2.70 0.43 15.91
C MET A 113 -3.51 1.26 14.91
N LEU A 114 -4.79 0.99 14.73
CA LEU A 114 -5.67 1.75 13.84
C LEU A 114 -5.80 3.21 14.29
N MET A 115 -5.96 3.47 15.58
CA MET A 115 -5.97 4.82 16.13
C MET A 115 -4.65 5.55 15.89
N ASN A 116 -3.51 4.87 16.05
CA ASN A 116 -2.21 5.47 15.77
C ASN A 116 -2.02 5.80 14.29
N VAL A 117 -2.48 4.91 13.39
CA VAL A 117 -2.44 5.16 11.94
C VAL A 117 -3.31 6.35 11.57
N ASP A 118 -4.53 6.45 12.11
CA ASP A 118 -5.43 7.60 11.89
C ASP A 118 -4.80 8.92 12.34
N GLU A 119 -4.19 8.93 13.53
CA GLU A 119 -3.49 10.12 14.04
C GLU A 119 -2.31 10.52 13.16
N ARG A 120 -1.50 9.55 12.72
CA ARG A 120 -0.37 9.81 11.82
C ARG A 120 -0.83 10.32 10.45
N LEU A 121 -1.95 9.83 9.92
CA LEU A 121 -2.53 10.31 8.67
C LEU A 121 -2.97 11.77 8.80
N LYS A 122 -3.70 12.13 9.86
CA LYS A 122 -4.11 13.52 10.13
C LYS A 122 -2.92 14.48 10.25
N VAL A 123 -1.88 14.07 10.98
CA VAL A 123 -0.64 14.86 11.09
C VAL A 123 0.06 14.98 9.73
N GLY A 124 0.04 13.93 8.92
CA GLY A 124 0.55 13.93 7.55
C GLY A 124 -0.18 14.94 6.66
N GLU A 125 -1.51 14.92 6.67
CA GLU A 125 -2.36 15.85 5.91
C GLU A 125 -2.11 17.31 6.31
N GLN A 126 -2.00 17.59 7.62
CA GLN A 126 -1.67 18.93 8.10
C GLN A 126 -0.30 19.41 7.62
N LYS A 127 0.73 18.55 7.69
CA LYS A 127 2.06 18.86 7.19
C LYS A 127 2.06 19.08 5.68
N GLN A 128 1.28 18.30 4.95
CA GLN A 128 1.14 18.46 3.50
C GLN A 128 0.51 19.81 3.15
N GLY A 129 -0.54 20.22 3.86
CA GLY A 129 -1.12 21.56 3.71
C GLY A 129 -0.13 22.69 3.97
N ALA A 130 0.67 22.58 5.04
CA ALA A 130 1.71 23.58 5.33
C ALA A 130 2.79 23.65 4.23
N VAL A 131 3.20 22.51 3.68
CA VAL A 131 4.15 22.45 2.56
C VAL A 131 3.56 23.09 1.29
N ASP A 132 2.27 22.87 1.01
CA ASP A 132 1.61 23.47 -0.15
C ASP A 132 1.51 25.00 -0.03
N GLU A 133 1.26 25.51 1.19
CA GLU A 133 1.32 26.94 1.50
C GLU A 133 2.74 27.50 1.28
N ASP A 134 3.77 26.82 1.80
CA ASP A 134 5.18 27.21 1.61
C ASP A 134 5.57 27.23 0.13
N ILE A 135 5.16 26.23 -0.65
CA ILE A 135 5.41 26.15 -2.10
C ILE A 135 4.78 27.35 -2.80
N THR A 136 3.56 27.71 -2.41
CA THR A 136 2.84 28.85 -3.01
C THR A 136 3.55 30.16 -2.69
N ALA A 137 3.97 30.37 -1.44
CA ALA A 137 4.74 31.53 -1.02
C ALA A 137 6.12 31.63 -1.71
N ILE A 138 6.80 30.49 -1.91
CA ILE A 138 8.07 30.46 -2.65
C ILE A 138 7.86 30.84 -4.12
N ARG A 139 6.79 30.35 -4.76
CA ARG A 139 6.46 30.70 -6.15
C ARG A 139 6.22 32.19 -6.31
N GLU A 140 5.49 32.81 -5.38
CA GLU A 140 5.25 34.25 -5.38
C GLU A 140 6.58 35.02 -5.28
N LYS A 141 7.44 34.66 -4.32
CA LYS A 141 8.77 35.28 -4.17
C LYS A 141 9.65 35.10 -5.42
N ILE A 142 9.57 33.97 -6.10
CA ILE A 142 10.31 33.74 -7.36
C ILE A 142 9.81 34.68 -8.45
N LEU A 143 8.50 34.90 -8.55
CA LEU A 143 7.93 35.84 -9.53
C LEU A 143 8.37 37.28 -9.25
N ASP A 144 8.37 37.70 -7.98
CA ASP A 144 8.84 39.03 -7.58
C ASP A 144 10.32 39.23 -7.92
N VAL A 145 11.18 38.30 -7.53
CA VAL A 145 12.62 38.34 -7.85
C VAL A 145 12.84 38.34 -9.35
N HIS A 146 12.06 37.57 -10.11
CA HIS A 146 12.16 37.58 -11.57
C HIS A 146 11.82 38.96 -12.15
N GLY A 147 10.79 39.62 -11.63
CA GLY A 147 10.43 40.99 -12.01
C GLY A 147 11.53 42.00 -11.66
N GLU A 148 12.11 41.91 -10.46
CA GLU A 148 13.22 42.77 -10.05
C GLU A 148 14.46 42.59 -10.95
N VAL A 149 14.80 41.35 -11.29
CA VAL A 149 15.91 41.02 -12.20
C VAL A 149 15.65 41.56 -13.60
N ALA A 150 14.42 41.44 -14.12
CA ALA A 150 14.06 42.01 -15.41
C ALA A 150 14.23 43.54 -15.42
N ALA A 151 13.70 44.23 -14.41
CA ALA A 151 13.83 45.68 -14.26
C ALA A 151 15.29 46.14 -14.05
N ALA A 152 16.12 45.33 -13.38
CA ALA A 152 17.54 45.60 -13.23
C ALA A 152 18.29 45.42 -14.56
N THR A 153 17.89 44.42 -15.36
CA THR A 153 18.48 44.16 -16.68
C THR A 153 18.20 45.31 -17.64
N GLU A 154 16.98 45.84 -17.67
CA GLU A 154 16.62 47.02 -18.47
C GLU A 154 17.46 48.25 -18.09
N ARG A 155 17.56 48.55 -16.78
CA ARG A 155 18.39 49.65 -16.28
C ARG A 155 19.86 49.49 -16.66
N PHE A 156 20.38 48.27 -16.63
CA PHE A 156 21.76 47.98 -17.03
C PHE A 156 21.99 48.26 -18.53
N LEU A 157 21.03 47.90 -19.39
CA LEU A 157 21.09 48.18 -20.83
C LEU A 157 21.06 49.70 -21.11
N GLU A 158 20.22 50.46 -20.41
CA GLU A 158 20.20 51.93 -20.51
C GLU A 158 21.54 52.56 -20.11
N ILE A 159 22.14 52.08 -19.01
CA ILE A 159 23.46 52.54 -18.57
C ILE A 159 24.50 52.21 -19.64
N GLN A 160 24.52 51.01 -20.20
CA GLN A 160 25.46 50.66 -21.27
C GLN A 160 25.32 51.57 -22.49
N LYS A 161 24.08 51.85 -22.92
CA LYS A 161 23.82 52.76 -24.03
C LYS A 161 24.35 54.16 -23.75
N SER A 162 24.05 54.72 -22.56
CA SER A 162 24.54 56.04 -22.17
C SER A 162 26.07 56.11 -22.06
N GLN A 163 26.73 55.03 -21.62
CA GLN A 163 28.19 54.94 -21.58
C GLN A 163 28.79 54.93 -23.00
N GLU A 164 28.17 54.23 -23.94
CA GLU A 164 28.63 54.20 -25.33
C GLU A 164 28.52 55.58 -25.99
N GLU A 165 27.37 56.26 -25.81
CA GLU A 165 27.17 57.64 -26.26
C GLU A 165 28.21 58.60 -25.64
N THR A 166 28.50 58.44 -24.35
CA THR A 166 29.52 59.26 -23.66
C THR A 166 30.92 58.99 -24.22
N ARG A 167 31.25 57.72 -24.51
CA ARG A 167 32.54 57.34 -25.12
C ARG A 167 32.70 57.93 -26.51
N GLU A 168 31.63 57.90 -27.32
CA GLU A 168 31.62 58.50 -28.66
C GLU A 168 31.87 60.02 -28.58
N GLN A 169 31.15 60.72 -27.69
CA GLN A 169 31.35 62.15 -27.45
C GLN A 169 32.78 62.49 -27.02
N LEU A 170 33.36 61.70 -26.10
CA LEU A 170 34.75 61.88 -25.67
C LEU A 170 35.74 61.64 -26.82
N GLY A 171 35.49 60.65 -27.68
CA GLY A 171 36.27 60.40 -28.89
C GLY A 171 36.23 61.56 -29.89
N GLU A 172 35.06 62.16 -30.09
CA GLU A 172 34.92 63.38 -30.90
C GLU A 172 35.70 64.56 -30.32
N ILE A 173 35.57 64.80 -29.00
CA ILE A 173 36.28 65.88 -28.32
C ILE A 173 37.79 65.70 -28.46
N ALA A 174 38.30 64.49 -28.21
CA ALA A 174 39.71 64.17 -28.37
C ALA A 174 40.20 64.43 -29.82
N SER A 175 39.43 64.00 -30.81
CA SER A 175 39.72 64.23 -32.23
C SER A 175 39.75 65.73 -32.58
N ARG A 176 38.81 66.51 -32.04
CA ARG A 176 38.79 67.98 -32.20
C ARG A 176 40.03 68.60 -31.57
N ILE A 177 40.41 68.22 -30.35
CA ILE A 177 41.61 68.73 -29.68
C ILE A 177 42.87 68.46 -30.53
N GLU A 178 43.03 67.24 -31.07
CA GLU A 178 44.16 66.92 -31.95
C GLU A 178 44.19 67.79 -33.21
N THR A 179 43.05 68.00 -33.87
CA THR A 179 42.99 68.82 -35.10
C THR A 179 43.29 70.29 -34.82
N TYR A 180 42.80 70.84 -33.71
CA TYR A 180 43.17 72.19 -33.27
C TYR A 180 44.65 72.30 -32.89
N GLY A 181 45.22 71.28 -32.24
CA GLY A 181 46.65 71.20 -31.93
C GLY A 181 47.54 71.08 -33.17
N ARG A 182 47.08 70.43 -34.25
CA ARG A 182 47.82 70.38 -35.54
C ARG A 182 47.72 71.68 -36.34
N ARG A 183 46.59 72.39 -36.32
CA ARG A 183 46.41 73.67 -37.05
C ARG A 183 47.12 74.85 -36.38
N ARG A 184 47.23 74.84 -35.06
CA ARG A 184 47.94 75.86 -34.28
C ARG A 184 49.33 75.28 -33.97
N GLY A 185 50.32 75.45 -34.85
CA GLY A 185 51.66 74.88 -34.70
C GLY A 185 52.36 75.23 -33.38
N LEU A 186 52.08 74.47 -32.31
CA LEU A 186 52.46 74.79 -30.93
C LEU A 186 52.87 73.54 -30.15
N PHE A 187 53.80 72.76 -30.68
CA PHE A 187 54.82 72.09 -29.84
C PHE A 187 56.05 73.01 -29.67
N GLY A 188 55.80 74.26 -29.31
CA GLY A 188 56.81 75.26 -28.93
C GLY A 188 56.89 75.52 -27.42
N TRP A 189 56.18 74.75 -26.59
CA TRP A 189 56.03 75.03 -25.15
C TRP A 189 56.63 73.99 -24.19
N PHE A 190 57.30 72.94 -24.70
CA PHE A 190 58.14 72.04 -23.89
C PHE A 190 59.62 72.22 -24.22
N LYS A 191 60.14 73.44 -24.04
CA LYS A 191 61.58 73.71 -23.90
C LYS A 191 61.81 74.91 -22.96
N ARG A 192 61.79 74.64 -21.67
CA ARG A 192 62.81 75.03 -20.68
C ARG A 192 62.42 74.51 -19.31
#